data_AF-A0A1E7LM11-F1
#
_entry.id   AF-A0A1E7LM11-F1
#
_cell.length_a   1.000
_cell.length_b   1.000
_cell.length_c   1.000
_cell.angle_alpha   90.00
_cell.angle_beta   90.00
_cell.angle_gamma   90.00
#
_symmetry.space_group_name_H-M   'P 1'
#
loop_
_entity.id
_entity.type
_entity.pdbx_description
1 polymer ?
#
loop_
_entity_poly.entity_id
_entity_poly.type
_entity_poly.pdbx_seq_one_letter_code
_entity_poly.pdbx_strand_id
1 'polypeptide(L)'
;WAVGLGRAATVEALLAGGADPLLPGPQGEPMLVLGAQRGSPRTVRALLAYGAGAPGQEAVVGAALAEARRLAGVDVERELLRRLEEAYGPGLDAMVRRDPVDGEETVTVELLRDGVPAAGADLHTGHAEIAALLEGAPGARGAADASAAPGAEGAAGATGAPGATGVIDPSSVIDASAAPGASGTPAATPGGGSPTPHG
;
A
#
# COMPACT_ATOMS: atom_id res chain seq x y z
N TRP A 1 2.37 -5.60 -5.76
CA TRP A 1 0.97 -5.14 -5.62
C TRP A 1 0.54 -5.03 -4.15
N ALA A 2 0.57 -6.11 -3.34
CA ALA A 2 0.10 -6.07 -1.95
C ALA A 2 0.78 -5.01 -1.05
N VAL A 3 2.11 -4.85 -1.17
CA VAL A 3 2.89 -3.84 -0.43
C VAL A 3 2.47 -2.41 -0.80
N GLY A 4 2.33 -2.11 -2.10
CA GLY A 4 1.91 -0.79 -2.58
C GLY A 4 0.46 -0.43 -2.20
N LEU A 5 -0.37 -1.43 -1.89
CA LEU A 5 -1.71 -1.25 -1.35
C LEU A 5 -1.78 -1.34 0.19
N GLY A 6 -0.64 -1.48 0.88
CA GLY A 6 -0.60 -1.55 2.34
C GLY A 6 -1.38 -2.72 2.95
N ARG A 7 -1.66 -3.77 2.17
CA ARG A 7 -2.44 -4.94 2.62
C ARG A 7 -1.58 -5.86 3.47
N ALA A 8 -1.28 -5.42 4.69
CA ALA A 8 -0.31 -6.07 5.56
C ALA A 8 -0.58 -7.56 5.76
N ALA A 9 -1.84 -7.96 5.97
CA ALA A 9 -2.21 -9.37 6.11
C ALA A 9 -1.90 -10.21 4.84
N THR A 10 -2.07 -9.62 3.66
CA THR A 10 -1.71 -10.28 2.39
C THR A 10 -0.20 -10.37 2.24
N VAL A 11 0.54 -9.31 2.60
CA VAL A 11 2.01 -9.30 2.57
C VAL A 11 2.57 -10.38 3.50
N GLU A 12 2.08 -10.45 4.73
CA GLU A 12 2.46 -11.48 5.71
C GLU A 12 2.21 -12.89 5.18
N ALA A 13 1.05 -13.15 4.59
CA ALA A 13 0.73 -14.45 4.00
C ALA A 13 1.65 -14.82 2.84
N LEU A 14 1.98 -13.87 1.96
CA LEU A 14 2.89 -14.09 0.84
C LEU A 14 4.32 -14.39 1.31
N LEU A 15 4.82 -13.62 2.28
CA LEU A 15 6.16 -13.84 2.85
C LEU A 15 6.24 -15.17 3.59
N ALA A 16 5.20 -15.53 4.36
CA ALA A 16 5.09 -16.85 4.98
C ALA A 16 5.05 -18.00 3.96
N GLY A 17 4.49 -17.74 2.77
CA GLY A 17 4.52 -18.64 1.62
C GLY A 17 5.86 -18.72 0.89
N GLY A 18 6.89 -17.99 1.33
CA GLY A 18 8.22 -17.98 0.72
C GLY A 18 8.43 -16.95 -0.37
N ALA A 19 7.54 -15.96 -0.50
CA ALA A 19 7.82 -14.81 -1.37
C ALA A 19 9.10 -14.10 -0.91
N ASP A 20 9.97 -13.77 -1.86
CA ASP A 20 11.22 -13.07 -1.59
C ASP A 20 10.94 -11.57 -1.36
N PRO A 21 11.26 -11.01 -0.17
CA PRO A 21 11.02 -9.60 0.14
C PRO A 21 11.98 -8.63 -0.59
N LEU A 22 13.03 -9.14 -1.23
CA LEU A 22 14.01 -8.33 -1.97
C LEU A 22 13.64 -8.16 -3.45
N LEU A 23 12.65 -8.91 -3.95
CA LEU A 23 12.18 -8.74 -5.32
C LEU A 23 11.56 -7.35 -5.51
N PRO A 24 11.95 -6.61 -6.56
CA PRO A 24 11.46 -5.26 -6.78
C PRO A 24 9.99 -5.24 -7.20
N GLY A 25 9.39 -4.06 -7.05
CA GLY A 25 8.03 -3.77 -7.48
C GLY A 25 7.89 -3.72 -8.99
N PRO A 26 6.65 -3.51 -9.49
CA PRO A 26 6.38 -3.45 -10.92
C PRO A 26 7.16 -2.35 -11.65
N GLN A 27 7.63 -1.31 -10.94
CA GLN A 27 8.41 -0.20 -11.46
C GLN A 27 9.91 -0.31 -11.09
N GLY A 28 10.36 -1.46 -10.57
CA GLY A 28 11.76 -1.73 -10.23
C GLY A 28 12.18 -1.26 -8.83
N GLU A 29 11.26 -0.74 -8.04
CA GLU A 29 11.51 -0.15 -6.72
C GLU A 29 11.59 -1.23 -5.61
N PRO A 30 12.50 -1.10 -4.63
CA PRO A 30 12.58 -2.07 -3.54
C PRO A 30 11.29 -2.10 -2.69
N MET A 31 10.85 -3.30 -2.28
CA MET A 31 9.63 -3.45 -1.46
C MET A 31 9.65 -2.61 -0.18
N LEU A 32 10.82 -2.47 0.45
CA LEU A 32 10.94 -1.67 1.68
C LEU A 32 10.65 -0.19 1.45
N VAL A 33 11.06 0.36 0.29
CA VAL A 33 10.78 1.75 -0.09
C VAL A 33 9.29 1.93 -0.37
N LEU A 34 8.65 0.96 -1.05
CA LEU A 34 7.21 0.97 -1.26
C LEU A 34 6.41 0.93 0.05
N GLY A 35 6.81 0.06 0.98
CA GLY A 35 6.17 -0.02 2.29
C GLY A 35 6.27 1.30 3.05
N ALA A 36 7.44 1.95 2.98
CA ALA A 36 7.66 3.26 3.58
C ALA A 36 6.82 4.35 2.92
N GLN A 37 6.75 4.38 1.58
CA GLN A 37 5.92 5.32 0.85
C GLN A 37 4.43 5.15 1.18
N ARG A 38 3.96 3.90 1.24
CA ARG A 38 2.57 3.56 1.56
C ARG A 38 2.17 3.98 2.97
N GLY A 39 3.13 4.02 3.90
CA GLY A 39 2.89 4.46 5.28
C GLY A 39 2.34 3.36 6.20
N SER A 40 2.51 2.08 5.85
CA SER A 40 2.05 0.92 6.65
C SER A 40 3.18 0.35 7.53
N PRO A 41 3.28 0.71 8.84
CA PRO A 41 4.24 0.13 9.75
C PRO A 41 4.19 -1.39 9.78
N ARG A 42 2.99 -1.98 9.73
CA ARG A 42 2.83 -3.43 9.76
C ARG A 42 3.45 -4.11 8.54
N THR A 43 3.25 -3.54 7.35
CA THR A 43 3.90 -4.01 6.12
C THR A 43 5.43 -3.88 6.22
N VAL A 44 5.95 -2.76 6.71
CA VAL A 44 7.40 -2.55 6.88
C VAL A 44 7.99 -3.54 7.89
N ARG A 45 7.32 -3.76 9.03
CA ARG A 45 7.73 -4.76 10.03
C ARG A 45 7.81 -6.16 9.43
N ALA A 46 6.82 -6.55 8.63
CA ALA A 46 6.82 -7.84 7.95
C ALA A 46 8.01 -7.95 6.99
N LEU A 47 8.25 -6.95 6.13
CA LEU A 47 9.39 -6.96 5.20
C LEU A 47 10.74 -7.04 5.94
N LEU A 48 10.92 -6.28 7.02
CA LEU A 48 12.13 -6.33 7.84
C LEU A 48 12.32 -7.70 8.50
N ALA A 49 11.25 -8.32 9.02
CA ALA A 49 11.30 -9.64 9.63
C ALA A 49 11.75 -10.74 8.66
N TYR A 50 11.49 -10.57 7.36
CA TYR A 50 11.90 -11.49 6.31
C TYR A 50 13.23 -11.10 5.62
N GLY A 51 13.93 -10.07 6.11
CA GLY A 51 15.30 -9.77 5.69
C GLY A 51 15.47 -8.56 4.78
N ALA A 52 14.43 -7.77 4.51
CA ALA A 52 14.53 -6.58 3.65
C ALA A 52 15.46 -5.46 4.18
N GLY A 53 15.90 -5.55 5.45
CA GLY A 53 16.84 -4.62 6.08
C GLY A 53 18.10 -5.29 6.63
N ALA A 54 18.43 -6.48 6.13
CA ALA A 54 19.64 -7.21 6.49
C ALA A 54 20.93 -6.47 6.03
N PRO A 55 22.12 -6.83 6.55
CA PRO A 55 23.39 -6.28 6.08
C PRO A 55 23.53 -6.40 4.55
N GLY A 56 24.04 -5.35 3.89
CA GLY A 56 24.09 -5.24 2.43
C GLY A 56 22.87 -4.54 1.80
N GLN A 57 21.87 -4.16 2.60
CA GLN A 57 20.69 -3.39 2.17
C GLN A 57 20.71 -1.94 2.66
N GLU A 58 21.87 -1.40 3.04
CA GLU A 58 22.02 -0.07 3.65
C GLU A 58 21.43 1.03 2.76
N ALA A 59 21.65 0.96 1.44
CA ALA A 59 21.10 1.91 0.49
C ALA A 59 19.57 1.86 0.42
N VAL A 60 18.99 0.65 0.47
CA VAL A 60 17.54 0.44 0.44
C VAL A 60 16.90 0.95 1.73
N VAL A 61 17.48 0.63 2.89
CA VAL A 61 17.03 1.13 4.20
C VAL A 61 17.14 2.65 4.25
N GLY A 62 18.24 3.23 3.76
CA GLY A 62 18.43 4.67 3.69
C GLY A 62 17.38 5.36 2.81
N ALA A 63 17.08 4.81 1.63
CA ALA A 63 16.04 5.34 0.75
C ALA A 63 14.64 5.24 1.39
N ALA A 64 14.32 4.11 2.02
CA ALA A 64 13.05 3.92 2.72
C ALA A 64 12.91 4.89 3.90
N LEU A 65 13.97 5.12 4.67
CA LEU A 65 13.98 6.05 5.80
C LEU A 65 13.81 7.50 5.33
N ALA A 66 14.49 7.88 4.24
CA ALA A 66 14.34 9.20 3.65
C ALA A 66 12.89 9.47 3.21
N GLU A 67 12.26 8.49 2.56
CA GLU A 67 10.87 8.62 2.11
C GLU A 67 9.89 8.65 3.30
N ALA A 68 10.08 7.80 4.31
CA ALA A 68 9.28 7.82 5.53
C ALA A 68 9.37 9.18 6.25
N ARG A 69 10.57 9.75 6.40
CA ARG A 69 10.76 11.07 7.03
C ARG A 69 10.12 12.20 6.22
N ARG A 70 10.25 12.16 4.89
CA ARG A 70 9.62 13.13 4.00
C ARG A 70 8.10 13.14 4.21
N LEU A 71 7.49 11.95 4.22
CA LEU A 71 6.04 11.80 4.36
C LEU A 71 5.54 12.07 5.78
N ALA A 72 6.31 11.75 6.81
CA ALA A 72 5.99 12.10 8.20
C ALA A 72 5.96 13.63 8.43
N GLY A 73 6.69 14.40 7.62
CA GLY A 73 6.76 15.85 7.71
C GLY A 73 5.69 16.61 6.92
N VAL A 74 4.83 15.93 6.15
CA VAL A 74 3.77 16.57 5.36
C VAL A 74 2.40 16.20 5.87
N ASP A 75 1.42 17.06 5.56
CA ASP A 75 0.01 16.73 5.72
C ASP A 75 -0.40 15.74 4.61
N VAL A 76 -0.71 14.49 4.98
CA VAL A 76 -1.03 13.39 4.05
C VAL A 76 -2.20 13.76 3.14
N GLU A 77 -3.20 14.46 3.64
CA GLU A 77 -4.36 14.89 2.86
C GLU A 77 -3.95 15.86 1.75
N ARG A 78 -3.13 16.85 2.08
CA ARG A 78 -2.62 17.82 1.10
C ARG A 78 -1.69 17.17 0.09
N GLU A 79 -0.87 16.23 0.54
CA GLU A 79 0.03 15.49 -0.35
C GLU A 79 -0.74 14.61 -1.34
N LEU A 80 -1.80 13.95 -0.90
CA LEU A 80 -2.71 13.19 -1.76
C LEU A 80 -3.42 14.10 -2.76
N LEU A 81 -3.98 15.23 -2.31
CA LEU A 81 -4.64 16.19 -3.18
C LEU A 81 -3.67 16.75 -4.22
N ARG A 82 -2.46 17.16 -3.83
CA ARG A 82 -1.40 17.62 -4.75
C ARG A 82 -1.14 16.61 -5.85
N ARG A 83 -0.95 15.33 -5.50
CA ARG A 83 -0.70 14.25 -6.48
C ARG A 83 -1.86 14.04 -7.43
N LEU A 84 -3.09 14.14 -6.92
CA LEU A 84 -4.30 14.00 -7.72
C LEU A 84 -4.47 15.19 -8.69
N GLU A 85 -4.21 16.42 -8.24
CA GLU A 85 -4.24 17.61 -9.10
C GLU A 85 -3.13 17.60 -10.17
N GLU A 86 -1.94 17.08 -9.85
CA GLU A 86 -0.86 16.87 -10.82
C GLU A 86 -1.27 15.90 -11.93
N ALA A 87 -2.06 14.86 -11.62
CA ALA A 87 -2.47 13.83 -12.57
C ALA A 87 -3.74 14.21 -13.36
N TYR A 88 -4.71 14.86 -12.72
CA TYR A 88 -6.06 15.09 -13.27
C TYR A 88 -6.36 16.56 -13.56
N GLY A 89 -5.47 17.46 -13.18
CA GLY A 89 -5.66 18.90 -13.23
C GLY A 89 -6.33 19.46 -11.98
N PRO A 90 -6.11 20.75 -11.67
CA PRO A 90 -6.73 21.40 -10.53
C PRO A 90 -8.21 21.70 -10.77
N GLY A 91 -8.93 22.03 -9.69
CA GLY A 91 -10.29 22.60 -9.75
C GLY A 91 -11.42 21.57 -9.77
N LEU A 92 -11.13 20.30 -9.52
CA LEU A 92 -12.15 19.31 -9.17
C LEU A 92 -12.44 19.40 -7.68
N ASP A 93 -13.71 19.24 -7.29
CA ASP A 93 -14.08 19.14 -5.89
C ASP A 93 -13.40 17.91 -5.28
N ALA A 94 -12.93 18.01 -4.04
CA ALA A 94 -12.27 16.91 -3.36
C ALA A 94 -13.05 16.49 -2.11
N MET A 95 -13.23 15.19 -1.94
CA MET A 95 -13.76 14.58 -0.72
C MET A 95 -12.64 13.86 0.01
N VAL A 96 -12.55 14.06 1.32
CA VAL A 96 -11.55 13.42 2.17
C VAL A 96 -12.24 12.51 3.17
N ARG A 97 -11.73 11.29 3.27
CA ARG A 97 -12.20 10.28 4.22
C ARG A 97 -11.01 9.78 5.03
N ARG A 98 -11.22 9.60 6.34
CA ARG A 98 -10.25 8.99 7.24
C ARG A 98 -10.89 7.79 7.91
N ASP A 99 -10.28 6.63 7.75
CA ASP A 99 -10.83 5.37 8.22
C ASP A 99 -9.73 4.39 8.59
N PRO A 100 -9.95 3.57 9.63
CA PRO A 100 -9.04 2.49 9.95
C PRO A 100 -9.20 1.35 8.94
N VAL A 101 -8.12 0.99 8.24
CA VAL A 101 -8.03 -0.17 7.35
C VAL A 101 -7.01 -1.13 7.96
N ASP A 102 -7.41 -2.37 8.23
CA ASP A 102 -6.57 -3.38 8.91
C ASP A 102 -5.94 -2.89 10.25
N GLY A 103 -6.60 -1.93 10.92
CA GLY A 103 -6.14 -1.33 12.17
C GLY A 103 -5.13 -0.18 12.00
N GLU A 104 -4.80 0.21 10.78
CA GLU A 104 -3.96 1.37 10.45
C GLU A 104 -4.86 2.51 9.93
N GLU A 105 -4.65 3.74 10.40
CA GLU A 105 -5.39 4.89 9.88
C GLU A 105 -4.99 5.14 8.43
N THR A 106 -5.99 5.21 7.56
CA THR A 106 -5.86 5.50 6.13
C THR A 106 -6.58 6.80 5.82
N VAL A 107 -5.90 7.70 5.11
CA VAL A 107 -6.49 8.89 4.52
C VAL A 107 -6.75 8.59 3.05
N THR A 108 -8.00 8.72 2.63
CA THR A 108 -8.41 8.64 1.22
C THR A 108 -8.83 10.03 0.76
N VAL A 109 -8.34 10.45 -0.41
CA VAL A 109 -8.81 11.64 -1.10
C VAL A 109 -9.40 11.21 -2.45
N GLU A 110 -10.62 11.67 -2.73
CA GLU A 110 -11.33 11.41 -3.98
C GLU A 110 -11.65 12.73 -4.68
N LEU A 111 -11.28 12.85 -5.94
CA LEU A 111 -11.73 13.93 -6.81
C LEU A 111 -13.12 13.62 -7.35
N LEU A 112 -14.01 14.58 -7.26
CA LEU A 112 -15.38 14.51 -7.72
C LEU A 112 -15.53 15.25 -9.04
N ARG A 113 -16.24 14.63 -9.98
CA ARG A 113 -16.74 15.27 -11.20
C ARG A 113 -18.26 15.20 -11.18
N ASP A 114 -18.90 16.36 -11.18
CA ASP A 114 -20.36 16.49 -11.04
C ASP A 114 -20.91 15.78 -9.78
N GLY A 115 -20.15 15.83 -8.69
CA GLY A 115 -20.49 15.18 -7.41
C GLY A 115 -20.24 13.66 -7.37
N VAL A 116 -19.69 13.07 -8.43
CA VAL A 116 -19.38 11.63 -8.51
C VAL A 116 -17.88 11.40 -8.41
N PRO A 117 -17.40 10.45 -7.57
CA PRO A 117 -15.98 10.08 -7.52
C PRO A 117 -15.46 9.67 -8.89
N ALA A 118 -14.44 10.37 -9.38
CA ALA A 118 -13.83 10.15 -10.68
C ALA A 118 -12.41 9.60 -10.58
N ALA A 119 -11.68 9.95 -9.50
CA ALA A 119 -10.34 9.46 -9.23
C ALA A 119 -10.08 9.50 -7.72
N GLY A 120 -9.28 8.58 -7.20
CA GLY A 120 -8.93 8.57 -5.79
C GLY A 120 -7.53 8.03 -5.53
N ALA A 121 -6.97 8.45 -4.40
CA ALA A 121 -5.71 7.95 -3.88
C ALA A 121 -5.77 7.90 -2.35
N ASP A 122 -5.05 6.93 -1.77
CA ASP A 122 -5.01 6.72 -0.34
C ASP A 122 -3.59 6.43 0.18
N LEU A 123 -3.34 6.82 1.42
CA LEU A 123 -2.11 6.55 2.16
C LEU A 123 -2.42 6.25 3.63
N HIS A 124 -1.62 5.37 4.24
CA HIS A 124 -1.66 5.18 5.69
C HIS A 124 -0.84 6.30 6.36
N THR A 125 -1.13 6.62 7.63
CA THR A 125 -0.48 7.74 8.34
C THR A 125 0.75 7.36 9.17
N GLY A 126 1.18 6.09 9.13
CA GLY A 126 2.21 5.53 10.01
C GLY A 126 3.66 5.89 9.66
N HIS A 127 3.92 6.92 8.84
CA HIS A 127 5.27 7.25 8.35
C HIS A 127 6.27 7.56 9.46
N ALA A 128 5.85 8.21 10.56
CA ALA A 128 6.71 8.50 11.69
C ALA A 128 7.16 7.23 12.44
N GLU A 129 6.26 6.24 12.59
CA GLU A 129 6.59 4.95 13.18
C GLU A 129 7.54 4.16 12.26
N ILE A 130 7.31 4.19 10.95
CA ILE A 130 8.20 3.58 9.97
C ILE A 130 9.61 4.16 10.05
N ALA A 131 9.74 5.48 10.16
CA ALA A 131 11.04 6.12 10.31
C ALA A 131 11.78 5.57 11.56
N ALA A 132 11.09 5.48 12.70
CA ALA A 132 11.66 4.90 13.92
C ALA A 132 12.05 3.43 13.77
N LEU A 133 11.27 2.63 13.02
CA LEU A 133 11.59 1.23 12.74
C LEU A 133 12.87 1.08 11.91
N LEU A 134 12.99 1.91 10.88
CA LEU A 134 14.12 1.85 9.95
C LEU A 134 15.42 2.36 10.59
N GLU A 135 15.35 3.36 11.48
CA GLU A 135 16.51 3.78 12.29
C GLU A 135 17.05 2.65 13.18
N GLY A 136 16.18 1.75 13.63
CA GLY A 136 16.58 0.57 14.41
C GLY A 136 17.11 -0.61 13.59
N ALA A 137 16.99 -0.57 12.26
CA ALA A 137 17.32 -1.70 11.38
C ALA A 137 18.84 -1.93 11.28
N PRO A 138 19.31 -3.18 11.12
CA PRO A 138 20.74 -3.49 10.99
C PRO A 138 21.42 -2.73 9.85
N GLY A 139 20.75 -2.65 8.68
CA GLY A 139 21.22 -1.87 7.54
C GLY A 139 21.28 -0.34 7.77
N ALA A 140 20.70 0.19 8.84
CA ALA A 140 20.88 1.60 9.21
C ALA A 140 22.16 1.84 10.03
N ARG A 141 22.64 0.82 10.78
CA ARG A 141 23.82 0.94 11.66
C ARG A 141 25.16 0.74 10.91
N GLY A 142 25.18 -0.10 9.87
CA GLY A 142 26.38 -0.36 9.08
C GLY A 142 26.97 0.88 8.38
N ALA A 143 26.14 1.88 8.06
CA ALA A 143 26.59 3.14 7.48
C ALA A 143 27.28 4.08 8.49
N ALA A 144 26.93 4.00 9.77
CA ALA A 144 27.55 4.82 10.83
C ALA A 144 28.94 4.30 11.21
N ASP A 145 29.13 2.99 11.22
CA ASP A 145 30.40 2.34 11.57
C ASP A 145 31.43 2.38 10.43
N ALA A 146 30.99 2.63 9.18
CA ALA A 146 31.86 2.78 8.01
C ALA A 146 32.42 4.21 7.84
N SER A 147 31.96 5.20 8.63
CA SER A 147 32.39 6.60 8.53
C SER A 147 33.76 6.91 9.18
N ALA A 148 34.53 5.88 9.57
CA ALA A 148 35.90 6.01 10.09
C ALA A 148 36.95 5.42 9.13
N ALA A 149 36.94 5.85 7.86
CA ALA A 149 38.08 5.72 6.95
C ALA A 149 37.97 6.80 5.83
N PRO A 150 39.07 7.49 5.45
CA PRO A 150 38.98 8.52 4.42
C PRO A 150 39.23 7.96 3.02
N GLY A 151 38.45 8.46 2.06
CA GLY A 151 38.86 8.62 0.67
C GLY A 151 38.51 7.48 -0.29
N ALA A 152 37.55 7.74 -1.18
CA ALA A 152 37.77 7.65 -2.62
C ALA A 152 36.58 8.27 -3.38
N GLU A 153 36.93 9.14 -4.31
CA GLU A 153 36.07 9.87 -5.23
C GLU A 153 35.38 8.94 -6.24
N GLY A 154 34.22 9.38 -6.76
CA GLY A 154 33.91 9.15 -8.17
C GLY A 154 32.55 8.53 -8.51
N ALA A 155 31.71 9.40 -9.07
CA ALA A 155 30.84 9.17 -10.23
C ALA A 155 29.34 8.86 -10.03
N ALA A 156 28.56 9.81 -10.58
CA ALA A 156 27.33 9.67 -11.37
C ALA A 156 26.11 9.08 -10.64
N GLY A 157 25.02 9.82 -10.42
CA GLY A 157 24.34 10.65 -11.41
C GLY A 157 23.16 9.87 -11.98
N ALA A 158 22.00 9.95 -11.33
CA ALA A 158 20.72 9.59 -11.93
C ALA A 158 19.61 10.43 -11.30
N THR A 159 19.37 11.58 -11.92
CA THR A 159 18.12 12.32 -11.86
C THR A 159 17.00 11.48 -12.45
N GLY A 160 15.89 11.30 -11.72
CA GLY A 160 14.66 10.68 -12.22
C GLY A 160 13.45 11.21 -11.46
N ALA A 161 12.50 11.77 -12.20
CA ALA A 161 11.32 12.53 -11.77
C ALA A 161 10.32 11.74 -10.88
N PRO A 162 9.41 12.43 -10.15
CA PRO A 162 8.37 11.78 -9.37
C PRO A 162 7.22 11.36 -10.29
N GLY A 163 6.67 10.15 -10.09
CA GLY A 163 5.50 9.75 -10.87
C GLY A 163 4.90 8.43 -10.44
N ALA A 164 3.60 8.48 -10.15
CA ALA A 164 2.65 7.39 -9.95
C ALA A 164 2.61 6.74 -8.55
N THR A 165 1.96 7.44 -7.63
CA THR A 165 1.16 6.76 -6.59
C THR A 165 0.04 6.04 -7.33
N GLY A 166 -0.22 4.77 -7.01
CA GLY A 166 -1.26 3.99 -7.66
C GLY A 166 -2.60 4.71 -7.60
N VAL A 167 -2.99 5.28 -8.74
CA VAL A 167 -4.35 5.74 -9.01
C VAL A 167 -5.24 4.52 -8.89
N ILE A 168 -6.17 4.53 -7.94
CA ILE A 168 -7.24 3.53 -7.93
C ILE A 168 -8.32 4.07 -8.87
N ASP A 169 -8.52 3.40 -10.00
CA ASP A 169 -9.67 3.62 -10.87
C ASP A 169 -10.92 3.06 -10.15
N PRO A 170 -11.93 3.89 -9.80
CA PRO A 170 -13.14 3.41 -9.12
C PRO A 170 -13.94 2.39 -9.94
N SER A 171 -13.68 2.26 -11.25
CA SER A 171 -14.26 1.22 -12.11
C SER A 171 -13.67 -0.18 -11.86
N SER A 172 -12.56 -0.27 -11.12
CA SER A 172 -11.83 -1.53 -10.87
C SER A 172 -12.19 -2.22 -9.54
N VAL A 173 -13.11 -1.66 -8.74
CA VAL A 173 -13.51 -2.20 -7.43
C VAL A 173 -14.92 -2.81 -7.37
N ILE A 174 -15.62 -2.93 -8.50
CA ILE A 174 -16.87 -3.72 -8.55
C ILE A 174 -16.55 -5.17 -8.92
N ASP A 175 -15.96 -5.93 -8.01
CA ASP A 175 -16.43 -7.29 -7.73
C ASP A 175 -15.81 -7.86 -6.43
N ALA A 176 -16.55 -7.75 -5.33
CA ALA A 176 -16.53 -8.70 -4.22
C ALA A 176 -17.79 -8.44 -3.39
N SER A 177 -18.91 -8.85 -3.97
CA SER A 177 -20.22 -8.92 -3.35
C SER A 177 -20.17 -9.46 -1.91
N ALA A 178 -20.88 -8.73 -1.06
CA ALA A 178 -21.31 -9.06 0.27
C ALA A 178 -21.68 -10.53 0.52
N ALA A 179 -21.36 -10.99 1.73
CA ALA A 179 -22.25 -11.82 2.51
C ALA A 179 -22.60 -11.05 3.80
N PRO A 180 -23.86 -11.13 4.25
CA PRO A 180 -24.06 -11.81 5.52
C PRO A 180 -25.26 -12.79 5.47
N GLY A 181 -25.16 -13.85 6.27
CA GLY A 181 -26.19 -14.89 6.39
C GLY A 181 -27.34 -14.53 7.34
N ALA A 182 -28.45 -15.25 7.22
CA ALA A 182 -29.07 -16.08 8.28
C ALA A 182 -30.56 -16.38 7.99
N SER A 183 -30.89 -17.68 8.03
CA SER A 183 -32.08 -18.32 8.63
C SER A 183 -33.51 -18.06 8.10
N GLY A 184 -34.21 -19.17 7.76
CA GLY A 184 -35.67 -19.29 7.95
C GLY A 184 -36.47 -20.06 6.88
N THR A 185 -36.38 -21.41 6.91
CA THR A 185 -37.38 -22.51 6.73
C THR A 185 -38.75 -22.33 5.97
N PRO A 186 -39.48 -23.42 5.62
CA PRO A 186 -39.78 -23.82 4.24
C PRO A 186 -41.28 -23.70 3.85
N ALA A 187 -41.58 -23.64 2.55
CA ALA A 187 -42.95 -23.83 2.03
C ALA A 187 -42.87 -24.47 0.63
N ALA A 188 -43.25 -25.74 0.50
CA ALA A 188 -44.60 -26.17 0.10
C ALA A 188 -44.70 -26.35 -1.43
N THR A 189 -44.52 -27.59 -1.87
CA THR A 189 -44.85 -28.05 -3.22
C THR A 189 -46.32 -28.43 -3.28
N PRO A 190 -47.05 -28.02 -4.33
CA PRO A 190 -47.93 -28.99 -4.97
C PRO A 190 -47.94 -28.86 -6.50
N GLY A 191 -47.96 -30.01 -7.18
CA GLY A 191 -48.18 -30.14 -8.62
C GLY A 191 -47.81 -31.56 -9.03
N GLY A 192 -48.73 -32.51 -8.94
CA GLY A 192 -49.64 -32.83 -10.05
C GLY A 192 -49.00 -34.00 -10.81
N GLY A 193 -49.39 -35.25 -10.65
CA GLY A 193 -50.75 -35.75 -10.82
C GLY A 193 -50.85 -36.34 -12.23
N SER A 194 -50.27 -37.53 -12.44
CA SER A 194 -50.63 -38.44 -13.54
C SER A 194 -51.54 -39.52 -12.97
N PRO A 195 -52.63 -39.90 -13.64
CA PRO A 195 -52.57 -41.20 -14.32
C PRO A 195 -53.47 -41.34 -15.56
N THR A 196 -53.02 -42.11 -16.55
CA THR A 196 -53.87 -42.91 -17.43
C THR A 196 -53.22 -44.27 -17.67
N PRO A 197 -53.90 -45.40 -17.37
CA PRO A 197 -53.52 -46.70 -17.89
C PRO A 197 -54.35 -47.02 -19.14
N HIS A 198 -53.69 -47.53 -20.17
CA HIS A 198 -54.31 -48.26 -21.29
C HIS A 198 -53.61 -49.61 -21.40
N GLY A 199 -54.40 -50.70 -21.36
CA GLY A 199 -53.98 -52.05 -21.75
C GLY A 199 -53.55 -52.94 -20.60
#